data_AF-A0A4Q2YRR7-F1
#
_entry.id   AF-A0A4Q2YRR7-F1
#
_cell.length_a   1.000
_cell.length_b   1.000
_cell.length_c   1.000
_cell.angle_alpha   90.00
_cell.angle_beta   90.00
_cell.angle_gamma   90.00
#
_symmetry.space_group_name_H-M   'P 1'
#
loop_
_entity.id
_entity.type
_entity.pdbx_description
1 polymer ?
#
loop_
_entity_poly.entity_id
_entity_poly.type
_entity_poly.pdbx_seq_one_letter_code
_entity_poly.pdbx_strand_id
1 'polypeptide(L)'
;LAGAITNSGGSVAKRGAGTLAITNPGASVIGNVGGLAFVVQEGSVVLDGGASATYNLPVGEVVVGDMTPNAATLTLNSGTLTVPTYLAVGRGNGSSALQSTLNLNGGAVSATFLYTGFANGAAGFNAQPVVNVNGSAVTATNVRIGESAGSFGTLNLNSGTMTSSGQFEIGWNGKGKAVNNMPITIGNLKLGGAAGGSGAFYNNSTITSTAGASTDNFAIGNGANGYGYFRSNAGSSATFAEMGVGGAGVGDAHGGNGVLDINGGSVTATAWITPNRDDGTVPATPSAQTCLINVTGGTLNTPNSGQFRVNTAANADLQAVLNVSGTGSIVGAGPASTMNLNSGVGNNYGMLTIGAGGTVQLTGISSAGDANHAIVNFTGGTLKAGAVAPALLASTVVGHLHSGGAIVDTNGFDSNIQAPLLAPANAAVTSIPLTSTGSGYIGRPLVRIDGTGTGATAVADFNPATGEVTGITVTSPGSGYNLAPTVTLIGGGATTPAVVGNPDMGPAATTGGLTKNGAGTLTLSGINTYTGNTTVNAGGLT
;
A
#
# COMPACT_ATOMS: atom_id res chain seq x y z
N LEU A 1 -19.54 -20.75 -33.10
CA LEU A 1 -20.08 -19.78 -34.07
C LEU A 1 -18.92 -19.31 -34.93
N ALA A 2 -18.84 -19.78 -36.17
CA ALA A 2 -17.74 -19.47 -37.10
C ALA A 2 -18.10 -18.37 -38.12
N GLY A 3 -19.40 -18.06 -38.30
CA GLY A 3 -19.87 -16.96 -39.13
C GLY A 3 -20.00 -15.65 -38.36
N ALA A 4 -20.16 -14.55 -39.09
CA ALA A 4 -20.40 -13.23 -38.52
C ALA A 4 -21.65 -13.21 -37.65
N ILE A 5 -21.53 -12.60 -36.47
CA ILE A 5 -22.67 -12.34 -35.58
C ILE A 5 -23.12 -10.90 -35.84
N THR A 6 -24.37 -10.71 -36.21
CA THR A 6 -24.95 -9.39 -36.50
C THR A 6 -26.14 -9.13 -35.57
N ASN A 7 -25.89 -8.96 -34.27
CA ASN A 7 -26.95 -8.63 -33.33
C ASN A 7 -27.48 -7.21 -33.62
N SER A 8 -28.65 -7.13 -34.29
CA SER A 8 -29.32 -5.88 -34.63
C SER A 8 -30.07 -5.26 -33.45
N GLY A 9 -30.26 -5.99 -32.35
CA GLY A 9 -30.89 -5.50 -31.13
C GLY A 9 -31.12 -6.61 -30.09
N GLY A 10 -31.01 -6.25 -28.80
CA GLY A 10 -31.33 -7.11 -27.66
C GLY A 10 -30.13 -7.78 -26.99
N SER A 11 -30.40 -8.43 -25.85
CA SER A 11 -29.40 -9.12 -25.03
C SER A 11 -29.09 -10.52 -25.55
N VAL A 12 -27.81 -10.93 -25.44
CA VAL A 12 -27.37 -12.31 -25.62
C VAL A 12 -27.00 -12.88 -24.27
N ALA A 13 -27.63 -14.00 -23.88
CA ALA A 13 -27.30 -14.73 -22.66
C ALA A 13 -26.79 -16.13 -23.00
N LYS A 14 -25.55 -16.44 -22.61
CA LYS A 14 -24.99 -17.79 -22.68
C LYS A 14 -25.38 -18.56 -21.41
N ARG A 15 -26.16 -19.64 -21.61
CA ARG A 15 -26.62 -20.58 -20.58
C ARG A 15 -26.10 -22.01 -20.84
N GLY A 16 -26.22 -22.91 -19.88
CA GLY A 16 -25.73 -24.29 -19.91
C GLY A 16 -24.24 -24.43 -19.61
N ALA A 17 -23.85 -25.56 -19.02
CA ALA A 17 -22.47 -25.82 -18.57
C ALA A 17 -21.41 -25.87 -19.68
N GLY A 18 -21.80 -26.07 -20.95
CA GLY A 18 -20.87 -26.20 -22.07
C GLY A 18 -20.17 -24.90 -22.49
N THR A 19 -19.21 -25.02 -23.40
CA THR A 19 -18.46 -23.89 -23.98
C THR A 19 -19.08 -23.41 -25.29
N LEU A 20 -19.30 -22.10 -25.42
CA LEU A 20 -19.62 -21.43 -26.67
C LEU A 20 -18.35 -20.79 -27.25
N ALA A 21 -17.78 -21.38 -28.30
CA ALA A 21 -16.66 -20.79 -29.03
C ALA A 21 -17.16 -19.85 -30.16
N ILE A 22 -16.63 -18.64 -30.23
CA ILE A 22 -16.84 -17.67 -31.31
C ILE A 22 -15.52 -17.50 -32.06
N THR A 23 -15.46 -18.13 -33.23
CA THR A 23 -14.24 -18.32 -34.03
C THR A 23 -14.30 -17.58 -35.37
N ASN A 24 -15.28 -16.68 -35.56
CA ASN A 24 -15.37 -15.83 -36.74
C ASN A 24 -14.12 -14.94 -36.84
N PRO A 25 -13.37 -14.98 -37.97
CA PRO A 25 -12.18 -14.14 -38.14
C PRO A 25 -12.49 -12.70 -38.53
N GLY A 26 -13.73 -12.41 -38.90
CA GLY A 26 -14.20 -11.08 -39.27
C GLY A 26 -14.79 -10.28 -38.11
N ALA A 27 -15.58 -9.27 -38.48
CA ALA A 27 -16.31 -8.47 -37.50
C ALA A 27 -17.56 -9.20 -36.99
N SER A 28 -17.75 -9.14 -35.67
CA SER A 28 -18.94 -9.63 -34.97
C SER A 28 -19.48 -8.54 -34.05
N VAL A 29 -20.79 -8.29 -34.14
CA VAL A 29 -21.57 -7.52 -33.17
C VAL A 29 -22.23 -8.51 -32.21
N ILE A 30 -21.65 -8.68 -31.02
CA ILE A 30 -22.04 -9.75 -30.08
C ILE A 30 -23.15 -9.33 -29.11
N GLY A 31 -23.42 -8.04 -28.96
CA GLY A 31 -24.49 -7.50 -28.13
C GLY A 31 -24.84 -6.08 -28.58
N ASN A 32 -26.13 -5.70 -28.50
CA ASN A 32 -26.59 -4.39 -28.97
C ASN A 32 -27.87 -3.94 -28.23
N VAL A 33 -27.75 -3.66 -26.93
CA VAL A 33 -28.81 -3.08 -26.10
C VAL A 33 -28.19 -2.33 -24.92
N GLY A 34 -28.86 -1.30 -24.40
CA GLY A 34 -28.42 -0.65 -23.15
C GLY A 34 -28.45 -1.62 -21.96
N GLY A 35 -27.50 -1.46 -21.03
CA GLY A 35 -27.35 -2.38 -19.89
C GLY A 35 -26.76 -3.72 -20.30
N LEU A 36 -27.32 -4.83 -19.81
CA LEU A 36 -26.81 -6.19 -20.01
C LEU A 36 -26.95 -6.66 -21.47
N ALA A 37 -25.91 -6.47 -22.28
CA ALA A 37 -25.95 -6.78 -23.72
C ALA A 37 -25.38 -8.15 -24.07
N PHE A 38 -24.29 -8.57 -23.42
CA PHE A 38 -23.73 -9.91 -23.56
C PHE A 38 -23.40 -10.49 -22.19
N VAL A 39 -24.10 -11.55 -21.80
CA VAL A 39 -24.01 -12.13 -20.46
C VAL A 39 -23.60 -13.59 -20.55
N VAL A 40 -22.55 -13.98 -19.83
CA VAL A 40 -22.21 -15.38 -19.58
C VAL A 40 -22.79 -15.76 -18.22
N GLN A 41 -23.91 -16.46 -18.22
CA GLN A 41 -24.58 -16.89 -16.98
C GLN A 41 -24.09 -18.27 -16.53
N GLU A 42 -23.78 -19.16 -17.48
CA GLU A 42 -23.33 -20.53 -17.19
C GLU A 42 -22.28 -21.02 -18.21
N GLY A 43 -21.39 -21.87 -17.72
CA GLY A 43 -20.34 -22.49 -18.54
C GLY A 43 -19.32 -21.47 -19.01
N SER A 44 -18.94 -21.55 -20.29
CA SER A 44 -17.86 -20.70 -20.81
C SER A 44 -18.18 -20.11 -22.19
N VAL A 45 -17.61 -18.93 -22.46
CA VAL A 45 -17.48 -18.36 -23.80
C VAL A 45 -16.00 -18.22 -24.11
N VAL A 46 -15.61 -18.61 -25.33
CA VAL A 46 -14.26 -18.45 -25.86
C VAL A 46 -14.32 -17.61 -27.12
N LEU A 47 -13.60 -16.50 -27.14
CA LEU A 47 -13.41 -15.61 -28.28
C LEU A 47 -12.05 -15.92 -28.90
N ASP A 48 -12.05 -16.53 -30.09
CA ASP A 48 -10.83 -17.03 -30.73
C ASP A 48 -10.92 -17.07 -32.27
N GLY A 49 -11.11 -15.90 -32.88
CA GLY A 49 -11.25 -15.72 -34.32
C GLY A 49 -9.94 -15.41 -35.03
N GLY A 50 -8.82 -15.29 -34.31
CA GLY A 50 -7.54 -14.81 -34.82
C GLY A 50 -7.36 -13.30 -34.65
N ALA A 51 -6.17 -12.81 -34.98
CA ALA A 51 -5.75 -11.43 -34.69
C ALA A 51 -6.64 -10.34 -35.32
N SER A 52 -7.26 -10.61 -36.46
CA SER A 52 -8.14 -9.66 -37.18
C SER A 52 -9.59 -9.67 -36.69
N ALA A 53 -9.97 -10.63 -35.85
CA ALA A 53 -11.34 -10.75 -35.36
C ALA A 53 -11.71 -9.56 -34.47
N THR A 54 -12.95 -9.07 -34.59
CA THR A 54 -13.48 -8.05 -33.68
C THR A 54 -14.79 -8.51 -33.06
N TYR A 55 -14.92 -8.28 -31.74
CA TYR A 55 -16.07 -8.60 -30.92
C TYR A 55 -16.59 -7.30 -30.34
N ASN A 56 -17.51 -6.66 -31.05
CA ASN A 56 -17.93 -5.30 -30.75
C ASN A 56 -19.32 -5.28 -30.12
N LEU A 57 -19.49 -4.32 -29.21
CA LEU A 57 -20.79 -3.86 -28.74
C LEU A 57 -20.95 -2.39 -29.14
N PRO A 58 -21.96 -2.03 -29.96
CA PRO A 58 -22.26 -0.63 -30.25
C PRO A 58 -22.71 0.12 -28.98
N VAL A 59 -23.47 -0.57 -28.12
CA VAL A 59 -23.93 -0.11 -26.80
C VAL A 59 -24.01 -1.30 -25.84
N GLY A 60 -23.94 -1.02 -24.55
CA GLY A 60 -24.18 -1.99 -23.49
C GLY A 60 -22.93 -2.64 -22.92
N GLU A 61 -23.19 -3.58 -22.03
CA GLU A 61 -22.24 -4.19 -21.10
C GLU A 61 -21.97 -5.66 -21.44
N VAL A 62 -20.77 -6.11 -21.11
CA VAL A 62 -20.40 -7.52 -21.05
C VAL A 62 -20.33 -7.95 -19.59
N VAL A 63 -21.05 -9.00 -19.22
CA VAL A 63 -21.08 -9.51 -17.83
C VAL A 63 -20.73 -10.99 -17.79
N VAL A 64 -19.79 -11.36 -16.92
CA VAL A 64 -19.37 -12.73 -16.67
C VAL A 64 -19.82 -13.15 -15.28
N GLY A 65 -20.88 -13.94 -15.21
CA GLY A 65 -21.62 -14.25 -13.99
C GLY A 65 -22.52 -13.08 -13.59
N ASP A 66 -23.83 -13.32 -13.62
CA ASP A 66 -24.87 -12.38 -13.20
C ASP A 66 -25.67 -12.92 -11.98
N MET A 67 -26.90 -12.46 -11.73
CA MET A 67 -27.76 -12.88 -10.61
C MET A 67 -28.13 -14.38 -10.56
N THR A 68 -27.47 -15.24 -11.35
CA THR A 68 -27.57 -16.69 -11.29
C THR A 68 -26.43 -17.25 -10.45
N PRO A 69 -26.66 -18.23 -9.54
CA PRO A 69 -25.64 -18.74 -8.63
C PRO A 69 -24.70 -19.75 -9.32
N ASN A 70 -24.14 -19.39 -10.47
CA ASN A 70 -23.30 -20.24 -11.28
C ASN A 70 -21.93 -19.60 -11.53
N ALA A 71 -20.86 -20.38 -11.45
CA ALA A 71 -19.57 -19.97 -11.97
C ALA A 71 -19.65 -19.83 -13.50
N ALA A 72 -19.07 -18.76 -14.04
CA ALA A 72 -19.07 -18.48 -15.47
C ALA A 72 -17.69 -17.99 -15.92
N THR A 73 -17.32 -18.30 -17.16
CA THR A 73 -16.02 -17.90 -17.71
C THR A 73 -16.14 -17.23 -19.07
N LEU A 74 -15.45 -16.12 -19.26
CA LEU A 74 -15.18 -15.54 -20.59
C LEU A 74 -13.67 -15.61 -20.84
N THR A 75 -13.28 -16.16 -21.98
CA THR A 75 -11.87 -16.21 -22.40
C THR A 75 -11.70 -15.51 -23.74
N LEU A 76 -10.76 -14.56 -23.83
CA LEU A 76 -10.28 -13.98 -25.08
C LEU A 76 -8.90 -14.58 -25.38
N ASN A 77 -8.79 -15.36 -26.46
CA ASN A 77 -7.50 -15.89 -26.93
C ASN A 77 -6.89 -14.99 -28.01
N SER A 78 -7.71 -14.39 -28.86
CA SER A 78 -7.25 -13.59 -29.99
C SER A 78 -8.32 -12.59 -30.46
N GLY A 79 -7.91 -11.57 -31.21
CA GLY A 79 -8.80 -10.51 -31.72
C GLY A 79 -8.99 -9.34 -30.74
N THR A 80 -9.96 -8.48 -31.02
CA THR A 80 -10.24 -7.27 -30.22
C THR A 80 -11.66 -7.29 -29.66
N LEU A 81 -11.80 -7.23 -28.33
CA LEU A 81 -13.06 -7.06 -27.63
C LEU A 81 -13.27 -5.58 -27.27
N THR A 82 -14.34 -4.98 -27.80
CA THR A 82 -14.68 -3.57 -27.54
C THR A 82 -15.99 -3.47 -26.76
N VAL A 83 -15.91 -2.93 -25.55
CA VAL A 83 -17.04 -2.78 -24.62
C VAL A 83 -17.21 -1.29 -24.27
N PRO A 84 -18.26 -0.61 -24.74
CA PRO A 84 -18.38 0.85 -24.57
C PRO A 84 -18.62 1.28 -23.13
N THR A 85 -19.07 0.37 -22.26
CA THR A 85 -19.34 0.66 -20.84
C THR A 85 -18.65 -0.36 -19.93
N TYR A 86 -19.40 -1.27 -19.31
CA TYR A 86 -18.90 -2.20 -18.30
C TYR A 86 -18.53 -3.54 -18.90
N LEU A 87 -17.28 -3.93 -18.69
CA LEU A 87 -16.83 -5.32 -18.68
C LEU A 87 -16.79 -5.77 -17.22
N ALA A 88 -17.84 -6.46 -16.77
CA ALA A 88 -18.04 -6.80 -15.37
C ALA A 88 -17.87 -8.31 -15.11
N VAL A 89 -17.27 -8.67 -13.98
CA VAL A 89 -17.11 -10.07 -13.54
C VAL A 89 -17.72 -10.25 -12.14
N GLY A 90 -18.60 -11.24 -12.00
CA GLY A 90 -19.26 -11.56 -10.73
C GLY A 90 -20.26 -10.49 -10.28
N ARG A 91 -21.14 -10.03 -11.18
CA ARG A 91 -22.13 -8.98 -10.90
C ARG A 91 -23.41 -9.60 -10.35
N GLY A 92 -23.66 -9.51 -9.05
CA GLY A 92 -24.80 -10.14 -8.38
C GLY A 92 -24.69 -11.66 -8.28
N ASN A 93 -23.54 -12.23 -8.64
CA ASN A 93 -23.26 -13.65 -8.59
C ASN A 93 -22.54 -14.01 -7.29
N GLY A 94 -23.16 -14.78 -6.38
CA GLY A 94 -22.41 -15.40 -5.27
C GLY A 94 -23.07 -15.43 -3.89
N SER A 95 -23.95 -16.39 -3.62
CA SER A 95 -24.33 -16.72 -2.22
C SER A 95 -23.41 -17.78 -1.58
N SER A 96 -22.28 -18.15 -2.20
CA SER A 96 -21.44 -19.29 -1.77
C SER A 96 -19.98 -19.25 -2.28
N ALA A 97 -19.30 -18.10 -2.23
CA ALA A 97 -17.91 -17.97 -2.71
C ALA A 97 -17.73 -18.32 -4.20
N LEU A 98 -18.76 -18.05 -5.02
CA LEU A 98 -18.75 -18.37 -6.45
C LEU A 98 -17.68 -17.56 -7.19
N GLN A 99 -16.95 -18.24 -8.07
CA GLN A 99 -15.87 -17.66 -8.86
C GLN A 99 -16.28 -17.56 -10.33
N SER A 100 -16.54 -16.34 -10.79
CA SER A 100 -16.58 -16.02 -12.22
C SER A 100 -15.23 -15.53 -12.68
N THR A 101 -14.85 -15.86 -13.91
CA THR A 101 -13.49 -15.64 -14.41
C THR A 101 -13.47 -14.97 -15.78
N LEU A 102 -12.67 -13.92 -15.92
CA LEU A 102 -12.28 -13.35 -17.20
C LEU A 102 -10.82 -13.70 -17.48
N ASN A 103 -10.56 -14.45 -18.55
CA ASN A 103 -9.21 -14.80 -19.00
C ASN A 103 -8.89 -14.03 -20.28
N LEU A 104 -7.84 -13.23 -20.26
CA LEU A 104 -7.35 -12.47 -21.40
C LEU A 104 -6.00 -13.06 -21.82
N ASN A 105 -6.01 -14.06 -22.70
CA ASN A 105 -4.86 -14.89 -23.08
C ASN A 105 -4.15 -14.42 -24.36
N GLY A 106 -4.56 -13.27 -24.89
CA GLY A 106 -4.07 -12.69 -26.14
C GLY A 106 -5.05 -11.65 -26.70
N GLY A 107 -4.69 -11.00 -27.80
CA GLY A 107 -5.52 -9.95 -28.40
C GLY A 107 -5.59 -8.66 -27.57
N ALA A 108 -6.64 -7.87 -27.81
CA ALA A 108 -6.85 -6.57 -27.18
C ALA A 108 -8.23 -6.44 -26.53
N VAL A 109 -8.30 -5.72 -25.41
CA VAL A 109 -9.55 -5.32 -24.77
C VAL A 109 -9.59 -3.80 -24.67
N SER A 110 -10.71 -3.21 -25.08
CA SER A 110 -11.03 -1.80 -24.82
C SER A 110 -12.35 -1.75 -24.05
N ALA A 111 -12.32 -1.21 -22.83
CA ALA A 111 -13.50 -1.04 -21.99
C ALA A 111 -13.53 0.34 -21.34
N THR A 112 -14.70 0.91 -21.06
CA THR A 112 -14.74 2.11 -20.19
C THR A 112 -14.49 1.69 -18.73
N PHE A 113 -15.17 0.64 -18.27
CA PHE A 113 -15.07 0.14 -16.90
C PHE A 113 -14.75 -1.35 -16.89
N LEU A 114 -13.64 -1.75 -16.26
CA LEU A 114 -13.30 -3.16 -15.97
C LEU A 114 -13.51 -3.43 -14.48
N TYR A 115 -14.71 -3.87 -14.11
CA TYR A 115 -15.16 -3.93 -12.72
C TYR A 115 -15.42 -5.37 -12.27
N THR A 116 -15.26 -5.64 -10.97
CA THR A 116 -15.53 -6.97 -10.41
C THR A 116 -16.29 -6.89 -9.08
N GLY A 117 -17.20 -7.83 -8.85
CA GLY A 117 -17.78 -8.06 -7.54
C GLY A 117 -18.82 -7.03 -7.10
N PHE A 118 -19.66 -6.55 -8.03
CA PHE A 118 -20.81 -5.70 -7.69
C PHE A 118 -21.93 -6.53 -7.09
N ALA A 119 -22.41 -6.19 -5.88
CA ALA A 119 -23.39 -7.01 -5.15
C ALA A 119 -24.78 -7.08 -5.80
N ASN A 120 -25.21 -6.03 -6.49
CA ASN A 120 -26.53 -5.93 -7.14
C ASN A 120 -27.73 -6.39 -6.28
N GLY A 121 -27.68 -6.13 -4.96
CA GLY A 121 -28.73 -6.54 -4.03
C GLY A 121 -28.80 -8.04 -3.70
N ALA A 122 -27.81 -8.85 -4.08
CA ALA A 122 -27.77 -10.27 -3.76
C ALA A 122 -27.69 -10.51 -2.23
N ALA A 123 -28.62 -11.29 -1.69
CA ALA A 123 -28.61 -11.66 -0.28
C ALA A 123 -27.43 -12.60 0.04
N GLY A 124 -26.70 -12.32 1.13
CA GLY A 124 -25.53 -13.11 1.53
C GLY A 124 -24.36 -13.05 0.54
N PHE A 125 -24.21 -11.93 -0.17
CA PHE A 125 -23.21 -11.77 -1.23
C PHE A 125 -21.78 -12.11 -0.76
N ASN A 126 -21.17 -13.06 -1.45
CA ASN A 126 -19.84 -13.60 -1.26
C ASN A 126 -19.30 -14.05 -2.63
N ALA A 127 -18.92 -13.09 -3.48
CA ALA A 127 -18.38 -13.34 -4.81
C ALA A 127 -16.85 -13.37 -4.78
N GLN A 128 -16.24 -14.26 -5.56
CA GLN A 128 -14.78 -14.40 -5.66
C GLN A 128 -14.30 -14.19 -7.12
N PRO A 129 -14.62 -13.06 -7.79
CA PRO A 129 -14.34 -12.89 -9.21
C PRO A 129 -12.83 -12.78 -9.49
N VAL A 130 -12.41 -13.33 -10.62
CA VAL A 130 -11.01 -13.35 -11.04
C VAL A 130 -10.86 -12.76 -12.45
N VAL A 131 -9.88 -11.89 -12.62
CA VAL A 131 -9.43 -11.39 -13.93
C VAL A 131 -7.97 -11.78 -14.11
N ASN A 132 -7.67 -12.49 -15.20
CA ASN A 132 -6.32 -12.90 -15.58
C ASN A 132 -5.92 -12.22 -16.89
N VAL A 133 -4.77 -11.54 -16.90
CA VAL A 133 -4.17 -10.95 -18.10
C VAL A 133 -2.88 -11.68 -18.42
N ASN A 134 -2.91 -12.45 -19.50
CA ASN A 134 -1.89 -13.35 -20.00
C ASN A 134 -1.56 -13.04 -21.47
N GLY A 135 -0.92 -11.91 -21.72
CA GLY A 135 -0.44 -11.52 -23.06
C GLY A 135 -1.37 -10.60 -23.85
N SER A 136 -2.50 -10.19 -23.27
CA SER A 136 -3.39 -9.19 -23.88
C SER A 136 -2.93 -7.75 -23.65
N ALA A 137 -3.28 -6.87 -24.57
CA ALA A 137 -3.26 -5.42 -24.36
C ALA A 137 -4.62 -4.96 -23.82
N VAL A 138 -4.64 -4.37 -22.63
CA VAL A 138 -5.88 -3.93 -21.98
C VAL A 138 -5.90 -2.42 -21.83
N THR A 139 -6.93 -1.78 -22.39
CA THR A 139 -7.22 -0.36 -22.18
C THR A 139 -8.54 -0.24 -21.44
N ALA A 140 -8.50 0.39 -20.27
CA ALA A 140 -9.68 0.75 -19.49
C ALA A 140 -9.66 2.25 -19.16
N THR A 141 -10.82 2.88 -18.96
CA THR A 141 -10.83 4.19 -18.30
C THR A 141 -10.66 3.99 -16.80
N ASN A 142 -11.55 3.23 -16.16
CA ASN A 142 -11.41 2.83 -14.76
C ASN A 142 -11.34 1.30 -14.60
N VAL A 143 -10.55 0.87 -13.62
CA VAL A 143 -10.46 -0.51 -13.16
C VAL A 143 -10.87 -0.53 -11.69
N ARG A 144 -11.80 -1.42 -11.32
CA ARG A 144 -12.23 -1.59 -9.92
C ARG A 144 -12.33 -3.06 -9.55
N ILE A 145 -11.52 -3.47 -8.59
CA ILE A 145 -11.46 -4.85 -8.12
C ILE A 145 -12.05 -4.94 -6.71
N GLY A 146 -13.03 -5.83 -6.51
CA GLY A 146 -13.73 -5.93 -5.22
C GLY A 146 -14.64 -4.73 -4.96
N GLU A 147 -15.63 -4.52 -5.83
CA GLU A 147 -16.46 -3.32 -5.81
C GLU A 147 -17.35 -3.20 -4.57
N SER A 148 -18.04 -4.27 -4.16
CA SER A 148 -19.01 -4.24 -3.05
C SER A 148 -18.58 -5.09 -1.86
N ALA A 149 -19.00 -4.70 -0.65
CA ALA A 149 -18.87 -5.51 0.56
C ALA A 149 -19.37 -6.95 0.31
N GLY A 150 -18.60 -7.93 0.79
CA GLY A 150 -18.83 -9.35 0.53
C GLY A 150 -18.06 -9.91 -0.68
N SER A 151 -17.67 -9.08 -1.66
CA SER A 151 -16.77 -9.55 -2.72
C SER A 151 -15.32 -9.68 -2.27
N PHE A 152 -14.61 -10.63 -2.86
CA PHE A 152 -13.15 -10.65 -2.89
C PHE A 152 -12.68 -10.84 -4.34
N GLY A 153 -12.35 -9.72 -4.98
CA GLY A 153 -11.85 -9.71 -6.35
C GLY A 153 -10.34 -9.98 -6.44
N THR A 154 -9.94 -10.75 -7.45
CA THR A 154 -8.51 -10.99 -7.77
C THR A 154 -8.20 -10.50 -9.18
N LEU A 155 -7.10 -9.74 -9.31
CA LEU A 155 -6.54 -9.30 -10.59
C LEU A 155 -5.11 -9.81 -10.74
N ASN A 156 -4.89 -10.70 -11.71
CA ASN A 156 -3.57 -11.23 -12.03
C ASN A 156 -3.09 -10.62 -13.34
N LEU A 157 -2.09 -9.74 -13.27
CA LEU A 157 -1.45 -9.11 -14.42
C LEU A 157 -0.15 -9.86 -14.70
N ASN A 158 -0.21 -10.92 -15.50
CA ASN A 158 0.91 -11.85 -15.68
C ASN A 158 1.83 -11.44 -16.82
N SER A 159 1.27 -11.07 -17.98
CA SER A 159 2.02 -10.61 -19.16
C SER A 159 1.13 -9.75 -20.06
N GLY A 160 1.74 -8.91 -20.91
CA GLY A 160 1.03 -7.98 -21.80
C GLY A 160 1.24 -6.53 -21.40
N THR A 161 0.24 -5.68 -21.65
CA THR A 161 0.21 -4.28 -21.16
C THR A 161 -1.17 -3.91 -20.61
N MET A 162 -1.21 -2.97 -19.67
CA MET A 162 -2.47 -2.37 -19.23
C MET A 162 -2.34 -0.85 -19.12
N THR A 163 -3.32 -0.14 -19.67
CA THR A 163 -3.50 1.30 -19.52
C THR A 163 -4.83 1.59 -18.85
N SER A 164 -4.82 2.34 -17.74
CA SER A 164 -6.01 2.87 -17.07
C SER A 164 -5.92 4.37 -16.98
N SER A 165 -6.67 5.13 -17.77
CA SER A 165 -6.53 6.61 -17.80
C SER A 165 -7.14 7.33 -16.59
N GLY A 166 -8.09 6.69 -15.91
CA GLY A 166 -8.79 7.19 -14.73
C GLY A 166 -8.42 6.41 -13.46
N GLN A 167 -9.44 5.97 -12.74
CA GLN A 167 -9.29 5.32 -11.43
C GLN A 167 -8.83 3.86 -11.54
N PHE A 168 -7.78 3.51 -10.80
CA PHE A 168 -7.35 2.11 -10.62
C PHE A 168 -7.49 1.73 -9.16
N GLU A 169 -8.52 0.97 -8.83
CA GLU A 169 -8.98 0.77 -7.45
C GLU A 169 -8.98 -0.71 -7.09
N ILE A 170 -8.27 -1.06 -6.02
CA ILE A 170 -8.24 -2.42 -5.50
C ILE A 170 -8.86 -2.43 -4.10
N GLY A 171 -9.87 -3.27 -3.91
CA GLY A 171 -10.65 -3.34 -2.68
C GLY A 171 -11.39 -2.03 -2.42
N TRP A 172 -12.34 -1.68 -3.30
CA TRP A 172 -13.09 -0.42 -3.17
C TRP A 172 -13.94 -0.41 -1.89
N ASN A 173 -15.05 -1.14 -1.86
CA ASN A 173 -15.84 -1.38 -0.65
C ASN A 173 -15.81 -2.87 -0.24
N GLY A 174 -15.39 -3.76 -1.15
CA GLY A 174 -15.09 -5.16 -0.84
C GLY A 174 -13.62 -5.42 -0.56
N LYS A 175 -13.21 -6.68 -0.69
CA LYS A 175 -11.81 -7.10 -0.66
C LYS A 175 -11.25 -7.19 -2.09
N GLY A 176 -10.00 -6.77 -2.28
CA GLY A 176 -9.34 -6.86 -3.58
C GLY A 176 -7.86 -7.22 -3.44
N LYS A 177 -7.36 -8.10 -4.29
CA LYS A 177 -5.92 -8.41 -4.41
C LYS A 177 -5.50 -8.31 -5.87
N ALA A 178 -4.45 -7.53 -6.14
CA ALA A 178 -3.81 -7.44 -7.44
C ALA A 178 -2.35 -7.90 -7.36
N VAL A 179 -1.91 -8.67 -8.36
CA VAL A 179 -0.50 -9.07 -8.54
C VAL A 179 -0.04 -8.59 -9.91
N ASN A 180 1.00 -7.76 -9.93
CA ASN A 180 1.52 -7.13 -11.13
C ASN A 180 2.89 -7.66 -11.53
N ASN A 181 2.94 -8.44 -12.61
CA ASN A 181 4.15 -8.99 -13.22
C ASN A 181 4.43 -8.39 -14.62
N MET A 182 3.73 -7.31 -15.01
CA MET A 182 3.83 -6.69 -16.33
C MET A 182 3.83 -5.16 -16.26
N PRO A 183 4.28 -4.44 -17.28
CA PRO A 183 4.25 -2.98 -17.27
C PRO A 183 2.81 -2.45 -17.29
N ILE A 184 2.49 -1.50 -16.42
CA ILE A 184 1.20 -0.80 -16.41
C ILE A 184 1.36 0.71 -16.38
N THR A 185 0.43 1.39 -17.04
CA THR A 185 0.29 2.85 -17.05
C THR A 185 -1.07 3.20 -16.44
N ILE A 186 -1.10 3.98 -15.38
CA ILE A 186 -2.33 4.28 -14.63
C ILE A 186 -2.46 5.77 -14.33
N GLY A 187 -3.68 6.29 -14.29
CA GLY A 187 -3.96 7.64 -13.82
C GLY A 187 -3.63 7.73 -12.33
N ASN A 188 -4.42 7.03 -11.52
CA ASN A 188 -4.21 6.90 -10.08
C ASN A 188 -4.23 5.43 -9.62
N LEU A 189 -3.77 5.18 -8.39
CA LEU A 189 -3.89 3.90 -7.70
C LEU A 189 -4.49 4.11 -6.30
N LYS A 190 -5.64 3.51 -6.02
CA LYS A 190 -6.27 3.53 -4.69
C LYS A 190 -6.43 2.12 -4.14
N LEU A 191 -6.01 1.91 -2.90
CA LEU A 191 -6.10 0.64 -2.19
C LEU A 191 -6.97 0.82 -0.94
N GLY A 192 -8.06 0.05 -0.80
CA GLY A 192 -9.02 0.32 0.27
C GLY A 192 -9.77 1.64 0.04
N GLY A 193 -10.35 1.81 -1.15
CA GLY A 193 -10.74 3.12 -1.69
C GLY A 193 -11.98 3.76 -1.06
N ALA A 194 -12.94 2.96 -0.61
CA ALA A 194 -14.16 3.39 0.08
C ALA A 194 -14.23 2.86 1.51
N ALA A 195 -15.24 3.32 2.26
CA ALA A 195 -15.41 2.96 3.66
C ALA A 195 -15.45 1.42 3.85
N GLY A 196 -14.62 0.91 4.75
CA GLY A 196 -14.47 -0.53 5.06
C GLY A 196 -13.81 -1.39 3.98
N GLY A 197 -13.40 -0.82 2.83
CA GLY A 197 -12.72 -1.55 1.76
C GLY A 197 -11.34 -2.05 2.16
N SER A 198 -10.91 -3.19 1.62
CA SER A 198 -9.57 -3.75 1.87
C SER A 198 -8.86 -4.12 0.57
N GLY A 199 -7.81 -3.37 0.22
CA GLY A 199 -7.07 -3.54 -1.03
C GLY A 199 -5.61 -3.92 -0.82
N ALA A 200 -5.13 -4.90 -1.60
CA ALA A 200 -3.71 -5.28 -1.62
C ALA A 200 -3.17 -5.29 -3.05
N PHE A 201 -2.01 -4.66 -3.27
CA PHE A 201 -1.33 -4.62 -4.56
C PHE A 201 0.13 -5.08 -4.41
N TYR A 202 0.49 -6.13 -5.14
CA TYR A 202 1.83 -6.71 -5.14
C TYR A 202 2.51 -6.36 -6.47
N ASN A 203 3.52 -5.49 -6.43
CA ASN A 203 4.23 -5.03 -7.61
C ASN A 203 5.56 -5.80 -7.80
N ASN A 204 5.68 -6.45 -8.94
CA ASN A 204 6.88 -7.15 -9.41
C ASN A 204 7.39 -6.57 -10.75
N SER A 205 6.88 -5.40 -11.15
CA SER A 205 7.15 -4.80 -12.47
C SER A 205 7.14 -3.26 -12.40
N THR A 206 7.06 -2.60 -13.54
CA THR A 206 6.99 -1.14 -13.67
C THR A 206 5.55 -0.63 -13.61
N ILE A 207 5.32 0.34 -12.73
CA ILE A 207 4.12 1.18 -12.69
C ILE A 207 4.51 2.61 -13.06
N THR A 208 3.85 3.14 -14.08
CA THR A 208 3.95 4.55 -14.46
C THR A 208 2.62 5.25 -14.17
N SER A 209 2.61 6.15 -13.20
CA SER A 209 1.47 7.03 -13.00
C SER A 209 1.50 8.23 -13.95
N THR A 210 0.36 8.59 -14.53
CA THR A 210 0.23 9.73 -15.45
C THR A 210 -0.47 10.94 -14.83
N ALA A 211 -1.12 10.80 -13.68
CA ALA A 211 -1.76 11.92 -13.01
C ALA A 211 -0.75 12.76 -12.21
N GLY A 212 -1.02 14.06 -12.10
CA GLY A 212 -0.26 14.97 -11.24
C GLY A 212 -0.55 14.72 -9.75
N ALA A 213 0.15 15.49 -8.90
CA ALA A 213 -0.01 15.40 -7.45
C ALA A 213 -1.46 15.71 -7.04
N SER A 214 -2.01 14.80 -6.26
CA SER A 214 -3.35 14.85 -5.68
C SER A 214 -3.42 13.78 -4.60
N THR A 215 -4.29 13.99 -3.61
CA THR A 215 -4.63 12.99 -2.59
C THR A 215 -5.08 11.66 -3.18
N ASP A 216 -5.60 11.69 -4.39
CA ASP A 216 -6.07 10.51 -5.11
C ASP A 216 -4.98 9.78 -5.88
N ASN A 217 -3.80 10.38 -6.11
CA ASN A 217 -2.82 9.85 -7.07
C ASN A 217 -2.30 8.45 -6.70
N PHE A 218 -1.75 8.30 -5.50
CA PHE A 218 -1.47 7.00 -4.92
C PHE A 218 -1.91 6.97 -3.46
N ALA A 219 -3.08 6.42 -3.20
CA ALA A 219 -3.71 6.41 -1.88
C ALA A 219 -3.78 4.98 -1.33
N ILE A 220 -3.08 4.74 -0.22
CA ILE A 220 -3.02 3.43 0.45
C ILE A 220 -3.84 3.52 1.74
N GLY A 221 -4.97 2.83 1.80
CA GLY A 221 -5.91 2.91 2.93
C GLY A 221 -6.68 4.22 2.88
N ASN A 222 -7.34 4.49 1.74
CA ASN A 222 -7.94 5.79 1.47
C ASN A 222 -9.27 6.01 2.20
N GLY A 223 -10.16 5.02 2.20
CA GLY A 223 -11.51 5.15 2.73
C GLY A 223 -11.57 5.05 4.25
N ALA A 224 -12.63 5.59 4.85
CA ALA A 224 -12.87 5.52 6.29
C ALA A 224 -12.91 4.06 6.80
N ASN A 225 -12.12 3.75 7.83
CA ASN A 225 -11.92 2.37 8.31
C ASN A 225 -11.45 1.38 7.22
N GLY A 226 -10.99 1.90 6.07
CA GLY A 226 -10.45 1.12 4.98
C GLY A 226 -9.02 0.67 5.28
N TYR A 227 -8.56 -0.33 4.55
CA TYR A 227 -7.21 -0.85 4.64
C TYR A 227 -6.57 -0.95 3.25
N GLY A 228 -5.35 -0.42 3.12
CA GLY A 228 -4.55 -0.56 1.90
C GLY A 228 -3.20 -1.19 2.19
N TYR A 229 -2.75 -2.07 1.30
CA TYR A 229 -1.43 -2.70 1.33
C TYR A 229 -0.77 -2.61 -0.05
N PHE A 230 0.35 -1.92 -0.14
CA PHE A 230 1.20 -1.97 -1.33
C PHE A 230 2.52 -2.64 -1.00
N ARG A 231 2.91 -3.62 -1.81
CA ARG A 231 4.22 -4.27 -1.72
C ARG A 231 5.04 -4.05 -2.99
N SER A 232 6.25 -3.51 -2.86
CA SER A 232 7.27 -3.49 -3.91
C SER A 232 8.28 -4.60 -3.69
N ASN A 233 8.57 -5.40 -4.71
CA ASN A 233 9.51 -6.51 -4.65
C ASN A 233 10.77 -6.23 -5.50
N ALA A 234 11.76 -7.12 -5.40
CA ALA A 234 13.00 -6.95 -6.16
C ALA A 234 12.73 -6.83 -7.67
N GLY A 235 13.41 -5.89 -8.32
CA GLY A 235 13.25 -5.63 -9.76
C GLY A 235 12.04 -4.75 -10.15
N SER A 236 11.14 -4.41 -9.21
CA SER A 236 10.01 -3.53 -9.53
C SER A 236 10.34 -2.04 -9.42
N SER A 237 9.60 -1.22 -10.14
CA SER A 237 9.67 0.24 -10.04
C SER A 237 8.27 0.85 -10.03
N ALA A 238 8.02 1.86 -9.20
CA ALA A 238 6.75 2.59 -9.21
C ALA A 238 7.00 4.08 -9.00
N THR A 239 6.44 4.91 -9.89
CA THR A 239 6.55 6.37 -9.80
C THR A 239 5.18 7.00 -9.69
N PHE A 240 5.01 7.81 -8.66
CA PHE A 240 3.80 8.57 -8.37
C PHE A 240 4.17 10.02 -8.06
N ALA A 241 3.26 10.94 -8.35
CA ALA A 241 3.44 12.33 -7.96
C ALA A 241 3.20 12.52 -6.46
N GLU A 242 2.16 11.93 -5.91
CA GLU A 242 1.82 11.99 -4.49
C GLU A 242 1.50 10.61 -3.93
N MET A 243 2.07 10.30 -2.77
CA MET A 243 1.82 9.06 -2.02
C MET A 243 1.18 9.36 -0.67
N GLY A 244 -0.10 9.02 -0.52
CA GLY A 244 -0.81 9.01 0.76
C GLY A 244 -0.81 7.62 1.39
N VAL A 245 -0.39 7.51 2.65
CA VAL A 245 -0.36 6.23 3.38
C VAL A 245 -1.16 6.36 4.67
N GLY A 246 -2.33 5.74 4.73
CA GLY A 246 -3.27 5.80 5.86
C GLY A 246 -4.10 7.08 5.87
N GLY A 247 -5.22 7.11 5.15
CA GLY A 247 -6.07 8.30 5.02
C GLY A 247 -5.42 9.36 4.13
N ALA A 248 -6.03 9.63 2.97
CA ALA A 248 -5.62 10.73 2.10
C ALA A 248 -6.81 11.49 1.50
N GLY A 249 -8.03 10.94 1.58
CA GLY A 249 -9.18 11.48 0.87
C GLY A 249 -9.62 12.86 1.33
N VAL A 250 -10.18 13.62 0.39
CA VAL A 250 -11.03 14.78 0.67
C VAL A 250 -12.45 14.28 1.00
N GLY A 251 -13.13 14.88 2.00
CA GLY A 251 -14.47 14.47 2.45
C GLY A 251 -14.46 13.40 3.55
N ASP A 252 -15.58 12.71 3.81
CA ASP A 252 -15.79 11.76 4.95
C ASP A 252 -14.86 10.51 5.00
N ALA A 253 -13.76 10.49 4.23
CA ALA A 253 -12.79 9.40 4.13
C ALA A 253 -11.72 9.42 5.23
N HIS A 254 -12.02 9.99 6.40
CA HIS A 254 -11.14 9.99 7.57
C HIS A 254 -11.09 8.60 8.21
N GLY A 255 -9.90 8.14 8.62
CA GLY A 255 -9.76 6.90 9.43
C GLY A 255 -9.29 5.67 8.67
N GLY A 256 -8.74 5.85 7.46
CA GLY A 256 -8.13 4.77 6.70
C GLY A 256 -6.75 4.38 7.22
N ASN A 257 -6.37 3.12 6.99
CA ASN A 257 -5.12 2.54 7.49
C ASN A 257 -4.28 2.00 6.32
N GLY A 258 -3.00 2.39 6.24
CA GLY A 258 -2.18 2.12 5.06
C GLY A 258 -0.84 1.48 5.38
N VAL A 259 -0.42 0.54 4.52
CA VAL A 259 0.90 -0.10 4.60
C VAL A 259 1.60 0.01 3.26
N LEU A 260 2.75 0.68 3.24
CA LEU A 260 3.72 0.67 2.15
C LEU A 260 4.89 -0.23 2.55
N ASP A 261 5.02 -1.39 1.92
CA ASP A 261 6.07 -2.38 2.19
C ASP A 261 7.04 -2.47 1.00
N ILE A 262 8.25 -1.96 1.17
CA ILE A 262 9.31 -2.03 0.16
C ILE A 262 10.29 -3.11 0.64
N ASN A 263 10.18 -4.27 0.01
CA ASN A 263 11.07 -5.41 0.21
C ASN A 263 12.16 -5.46 -0.87
N GLY A 264 12.00 -4.68 -1.94
CA GLY A 264 12.94 -4.54 -3.04
C GLY A 264 12.43 -3.55 -4.08
N GLY A 265 13.25 -3.29 -5.10
CA GLY A 265 12.91 -2.35 -6.16
C GLY A 265 12.94 -0.90 -5.70
N SER A 266 12.28 -0.01 -6.44
CA SER A 266 12.21 1.43 -6.13
C SER A 266 10.79 1.96 -6.17
N VAL A 267 10.39 2.73 -5.15
CA VAL A 267 9.15 3.50 -5.15
C VAL A 267 9.50 4.97 -5.05
N THR A 268 9.00 5.80 -5.96
CA THR A 268 9.40 7.21 -6.10
C THR A 268 8.19 8.13 -5.99
N ALA A 269 8.29 9.13 -5.10
CA ALA A 269 7.37 10.26 -5.05
C ALA A 269 8.05 11.47 -5.68
N THR A 270 7.43 12.08 -6.69
CA THR A 270 8.01 13.26 -7.33
C THR A 270 7.55 14.57 -6.69
N ALA A 271 6.46 14.57 -5.92
CA ALA A 271 5.95 15.77 -5.23
C ALA A 271 5.71 15.54 -3.74
N TRP A 272 4.84 14.60 -3.33
CA TRP A 272 4.43 14.47 -1.92
C TRP A 272 4.53 13.05 -1.38
N ILE A 273 4.89 12.94 -0.10
CA ILE A 273 4.67 11.73 0.71
C ILE A 273 3.95 12.18 1.98
N THR A 274 2.74 11.67 2.20
CA THR A 274 1.86 12.10 3.29
C THR A 274 1.30 10.91 4.07
N PRO A 275 2.07 10.37 5.04
CA PRO A 275 1.56 9.34 5.94
C PRO A 275 0.62 9.95 6.98
N ASN A 276 -0.53 9.32 7.21
CA ASN A 276 -1.61 9.83 8.06
C ASN A 276 -1.99 11.28 7.69
N ARG A 277 -2.41 11.45 6.44
CA ARG A 277 -2.91 12.74 5.98
C ARG A 277 -4.37 12.88 6.37
N ASP A 278 -4.64 13.92 7.13
CA ASP A 278 -6.00 14.39 7.37
C ASP A 278 -6.09 15.83 6.86
N ASP A 279 -7.18 16.14 6.16
CA ASP A 279 -7.43 17.42 5.48
C ASP A 279 -7.89 18.53 6.45
N GLY A 280 -7.99 18.24 7.75
CA GLY A 280 -8.36 19.20 8.77
C GLY A 280 -9.85 19.54 8.79
N THR A 281 -10.65 18.91 7.92
CA THR A 281 -12.12 18.88 8.03
C THR A 281 -12.55 17.72 8.92
N VAL A 282 -11.98 17.67 10.12
CA VAL A 282 -12.24 16.62 11.12
C VAL A 282 -13.75 16.54 11.36
N PRO A 283 -14.44 15.43 11.00
CA PRO A 283 -15.79 15.20 11.49
C PRO A 283 -15.74 15.20 13.02
N ALA A 284 -16.84 15.50 13.72
CA ALA A 284 -16.89 15.67 15.17
C ALA A 284 -16.37 14.49 16.05
N THR A 285 -15.85 13.43 15.42
CA THR A 285 -15.17 12.28 16.05
C THR A 285 -13.75 12.14 15.47
N PRO A 286 -12.69 12.22 16.29
CA PRO A 286 -11.33 11.89 15.88
C PRO A 286 -11.31 10.47 15.30
N SER A 287 -10.89 10.30 14.05
CA SER A 287 -10.66 8.98 13.48
C SER A 287 -9.20 8.61 13.73
N ALA A 288 -8.94 7.73 14.70
CA ALA A 288 -7.61 7.18 14.88
C ALA A 288 -7.11 6.57 13.56
N GLN A 289 -5.89 6.91 13.16
CA GLN A 289 -5.26 6.37 11.94
C GLN A 289 -3.92 5.75 12.31
N THR A 290 -3.61 4.64 11.66
CA THR A 290 -2.31 4.01 11.77
C THR A 290 -1.78 3.72 10.38
N CYS A 291 -0.52 4.07 10.14
CA CYS A 291 0.16 3.75 8.90
C CYS A 291 1.54 3.17 9.15
N LEU A 292 2.01 2.38 8.19
CA LEU A 292 3.35 1.81 8.17
C LEU A 292 4.00 2.08 6.81
N ILE A 293 5.18 2.70 6.84
CA ILE A 293 6.15 2.64 5.75
C ILE A 293 7.28 1.74 6.21
N ASN A 294 7.38 0.55 5.62
CA ASN A 294 8.39 -0.45 5.95
C ASN A 294 9.33 -0.63 4.77
N VAL A 295 10.59 -0.20 4.92
CA VAL A 295 11.64 -0.30 3.89
C VAL A 295 12.71 -1.24 4.42
N THR A 296 12.56 -2.52 4.08
CA THR A 296 13.47 -3.61 4.52
C THR A 296 14.43 -4.06 3.42
N GLY A 297 14.08 -3.73 2.18
CA GLY A 297 14.94 -3.80 1.00
C GLY A 297 14.54 -2.72 -0.01
N GLY A 298 15.35 -2.52 -1.05
CA GLY A 298 15.05 -1.52 -2.09
C GLY A 298 15.09 -0.07 -1.59
N THR A 299 14.39 0.82 -2.28
CA THR A 299 14.50 2.27 -2.03
C THR A 299 13.15 2.99 -2.11
N LEU A 300 12.87 3.84 -1.12
CA LEU A 300 11.88 4.91 -1.20
C LEU A 300 12.59 6.21 -1.59
N ASN A 301 12.34 6.72 -2.80
CA ASN A 301 12.85 8.01 -3.24
C ASN A 301 11.88 9.13 -2.87
N THR A 302 12.35 10.09 -2.08
CA THR A 302 11.55 11.20 -1.57
C THR A 302 11.63 12.41 -2.50
N PRO A 303 10.60 13.28 -2.51
CA PRO A 303 10.60 14.49 -3.32
C PRO A 303 11.66 15.50 -2.85
N ASN A 304 12.16 16.32 -3.78
CA ASN A 304 13.12 17.40 -3.52
C ASN A 304 12.41 18.75 -3.31
N SER A 305 11.44 18.79 -2.39
CA SER A 305 10.55 19.95 -2.18
C SER A 305 10.13 20.16 -0.70
N GLY A 306 10.68 19.40 0.25
CA GLY A 306 10.27 19.43 1.66
C GLY A 306 8.84 18.92 1.92
N GLN A 307 8.36 18.02 1.05
CA GLN A 307 6.97 17.54 1.01
C GLN A 307 6.82 16.10 1.48
N PHE A 308 7.78 15.59 2.27
CA PHE A 308 7.57 14.41 3.10
C PHE A 308 7.03 14.87 4.46
N ARG A 309 5.70 14.77 4.66
CA ARG A 309 5.01 15.30 5.83
C ARG A 309 4.14 14.24 6.49
N VAL A 310 4.47 13.93 7.73
CA VAL A 310 3.79 12.92 8.54
C VAL A 310 2.79 13.57 9.48
N ASN A 311 1.64 12.93 9.67
CA ASN A 311 0.55 13.33 10.58
C ASN A 311 0.18 14.81 10.39
N THR A 312 -0.47 15.15 9.28
CA THR A 312 -0.68 16.56 8.89
C THR A 312 -1.77 17.28 9.69
N ALA A 313 -2.63 16.57 10.41
CA ALA A 313 -3.63 17.18 11.29
C ALA A 313 -3.13 17.32 12.73
N ALA A 314 -3.71 18.28 13.46
CA ALA A 314 -3.51 18.44 14.89
C ALA A 314 -4.54 17.61 15.67
N ASN A 315 -4.10 16.82 16.66
CA ASN A 315 -4.94 16.16 17.66
C ASN A 315 -5.96 15.13 17.12
N ALA A 316 -5.52 14.09 16.43
CA ALA A 316 -6.39 13.07 15.81
C ALA A 316 -6.03 11.61 16.13
N ASP A 317 -5.18 11.37 17.14
CA ASP A 317 -4.71 10.03 17.54
C ASP A 317 -4.07 9.26 16.36
N LEU A 318 -3.15 9.94 15.67
CA LEU A 318 -2.46 9.42 14.49
C LEU A 318 -1.15 8.73 14.90
N GLN A 319 -0.93 7.49 14.47
CA GLN A 319 0.33 6.78 14.70
C GLN A 319 0.97 6.41 13.36
N ALA A 320 2.05 7.10 12.99
CA ALA A 320 2.82 6.83 11.80
C ALA A 320 4.12 6.12 12.14
N VAL A 321 4.26 4.87 11.68
CA VAL A 321 5.45 4.06 11.87
C VAL A 321 6.24 4.01 10.57
N LEU A 322 7.48 4.48 10.62
CA LEU A 322 8.45 4.34 9.53
C LEU A 322 9.55 3.40 10.02
N ASN A 323 9.80 2.31 9.32
CA ASN A 323 10.88 1.37 9.62
C ASN A 323 11.82 1.25 8.42
N VAL A 324 13.11 1.44 8.65
CA VAL A 324 14.16 1.30 7.62
C VAL A 324 15.23 0.37 8.17
N SER A 325 15.42 -0.78 7.54
CA SER A 325 16.33 -1.83 8.03
C SER A 325 16.84 -2.71 6.88
N GLY A 326 17.74 -3.66 7.19
CA GLY A 326 18.24 -4.62 6.20
C GLY A 326 19.04 -3.92 5.11
N THR A 327 18.57 -3.98 3.87
CA THR A 327 19.17 -3.23 2.74
C THR A 327 18.29 -2.06 2.28
N GLY A 328 17.20 -1.80 3.01
CA GLY A 328 16.25 -0.76 2.69
C GLY A 328 16.81 0.64 2.86
N SER A 329 16.42 1.54 1.97
CA SER A 329 16.84 2.94 2.03
C SER A 329 15.71 3.93 1.79
N ILE A 330 15.67 5.02 2.55
CA ILE A 330 14.92 6.23 2.20
C ILE A 330 15.94 7.25 1.69
N VAL A 331 15.77 7.74 0.46
CA VAL A 331 16.77 8.59 -0.21
C VAL A 331 16.13 9.86 -0.76
N GLY A 332 16.73 11.00 -0.44
CA GLY A 332 16.37 12.30 -0.98
C GLY A 332 16.78 12.49 -2.44
N ALA A 333 15.89 13.08 -3.25
CA ALA A 333 16.16 13.43 -4.64
C ALA A 333 17.06 14.67 -4.83
N GLY A 334 17.45 15.36 -3.75
CA GLY A 334 18.30 16.56 -3.81
C GLY A 334 18.37 17.36 -2.50
N PRO A 335 18.89 18.60 -2.52
CA PRO A 335 19.19 19.39 -1.32
C PRO A 335 17.96 19.81 -0.49
N ALA A 336 16.76 19.83 -1.07
CA ALA A 336 15.50 20.15 -0.39
C ALA A 336 14.74 18.88 0.07
N SER A 337 15.43 17.75 0.21
CA SER A 337 14.83 16.48 0.65
C SER A 337 14.79 16.39 2.18
N THR A 338 13.83 17.09 2.78
CA THR A 338 13.57 17.05 4.22
C THR A 338 12.33 16.22 4.56
N MET A 339 12.31 15.71 5.79
CA MET A 339 11.17 15.02 6.39
C MET A 339 10.65 15.83 7.58
N ASN A 340 9.37 16.18 7.54
CA ASN A 340 8.63 16.56 8.74
C ASN A 340 7.99 15.30 9.33
N LEU A 341 8.60 14.76 10.39
CA LEU A 341 8.25 13.50 11.02
C LEU A 341 6.95 13.59 11.83
N ASN A 342 6.50 14.79 12.22
CA ASN A 342 5.19 14.95 12.85
C ASN A 342 4.73 16.41 12.73
N SER A 343 3.53 16.63 12.19
CA SER A 343 2.91 17.98 12.20
C SER A 343 1.91 18.16 13.35
N GLY A 344 1.45 17.06 13.94
CA GLY A 344 0.47 17.08 15.03
C GLY A 344 1.07 17.30 16.42
N VAL A 345 0.20 17.58 17.38
CA VAL A 345 0.47 17.58 18.83
C VAL A 345 -0.50 16.61 19.51
N GLY A 346 -0.39 16.45 20.84
CA GLY A 346 -1.24 15.54 21.60
C GLY A 346 -0.95 14.08 21.26
N ASN A 347 -1.96 13.25 21.01
CA ASN A 347 -1.77 11.80 20.78
C ASN A 347 -1.24 11.43 19.37
N ASN A 348 -0.71 12.39 18.61
CA ASN A 348 -0.20 12.12 17.26
C ASN A 348 1.29 11.77 17.32
N TYR A 349 1.68 10.54 17.01
CA TYR A 349 3.07 10.08 17.04
C TYR A 349 3.61 9.81 15.63
N GLY A 350 4.75 10.42 15.33
CA GLY A 350 5.59 10.08 14.18
C GLY A 350 6.85 9.38 14.66
N MET A 351 7.04 8.13 14.26
CA MET A 351 8.14 7.29 14.76
C MET A 351 8.93 6.72 13.58
N LEU A 352 10.20 7.12 13.48
CA LEU A 352 11.15 6.58 12.52
C LEU A 352 12.12 5.65 13.23
N THR A 353 12.23 4.41 12.76
CA THR A 353 13.24 3.45 13.20
C THR A 353 14.27 3.28 12.10
N ILE A 354 15.54 3.59 12.40
CA ILE A 354 16.68 3.35 11.54
C ILE A 354 17.44 2.14 12.11
N GLY A 355 16.99 0.96 11.69
CA GLY A 355 17.50 -0.32 12.17
C GLY A 355 18.68 -0.84 11.40
N ALA A 356 19.30 -1.89 11.95
CA ALA A 356 20.52 -2.51 11.44
C ALA A 356 20.51 -2.65 9.90
N GLY A 357 21.55 -2.11 9.25
CA GLY A 357 21.74 -2.10 7.80
C GLY A 357 20.91 -1.06 7.01
N GLY A 358 19.80 -0.58 7.57
CA GLY A 358 18.95 0.42 6.94
C GLY A 358 19.63 1.78 6.80
N THR A 359 19.30 2.53 5.74
CA THR A 359 19.86 3.87 5.50
C THR A 359 18.76 4.92 5.28
N VAL A 360 18.83 6.04 6.00
CA VAL A 360 18.03 7.22 5.72
C VAL A 360 18.96 8.34 5.27
N GLN A 361 18.88 8.72 3.99
CA GLN A 361 19.70 9.76 3.38
C GLN A 361 18.84 10.99 3.03
N LEU A 362 18.86 12.00 3.89
CA LEU A 362 18.06 13.22 3.76
C LEU A 362 18.90 14.46 4.13
N THR A 363 18.35 15.66 3.95
CA THR A 363 19.01 16.92 4.35
C THR A 363 18.54 17.46 5.70
N GLY A 364 17.46 16.89 6.24
CA GLY A 364 16.98 17.21 7.59
C GLY A 364 15.74 16.41 7.95
N ILE A 365 15.65 16.05 9.23
CA ILE A 365 14.48 15.46 9.85
C ILE A 365 14.06 16.38 11.00
N SER A 366 12.82 16.87 10.95
CA SER A 366 12.25 17.80 11.92
C SER A 366 10.82 17.41 12.29
N SER A 367 10.28 18.09 13.29
CA SER A 367 8.85 18.12 13.63
C SER A 367 8.35 19.55 13.52
N ALA A 368 7.15 19.74 12.98
CA ALA A 368 6.38 20.98 13.11
C ALA A 368 5.46 20.97 14.35
N GLY A 369 5.22 19.78 14.91
CA GLY A 369 4.64 19.60 16.25
C GLY A 369 5.68 19.77 17.35
N ASP A 370 5.53 19.03 18.45
CA ASP A 370 6.54 18.99 19.53
C ASP A 370 7.45 17.75 19.46
N ALA A 371 8.55 17.80 20.21
CA ALA A 371 9.60 16.79 20.20
C ALA A 371 9.23 15.49 20.92
N ASN A 372 8.25 15.50 21.83
CA ASN A 372 7.84 14.29 22.56
C ASN A 372 7.07 13.30 21.68
N HIS A 373 6.62 13.78 20.52
CA HIS A 373 5.76 13.05 19.60
C HIS A 373 6.44 12.74 18.26
N ALA A 374 7.68 13.20 18.05
CA ALA A 374 8.49 12.94 16.86
C ALA A 374 9.79 12.23 17.25
N ILE A 375 9.80 10.90 17.08
CA ILE A 375 10.81 10.02 17.67
C ILE A 375 11.63 9.35 16.58
N VAL A 376 12.95 9.43 16.68
CA VAL A 376 13.89 8.66 15.86
C VAL A 376 14.59 7.62 16.72
N ASN A 377 14.29 6.35 16.46
CA ASN A 377 14.92 5.21 17.11
C ASN A 377 16.12 4.72 16.28
N PHE A 378 17.29 4.67 16.90
CA PHE A 378 18.49 4.08 16.32
C PHE A 378 18.73 2.70 16.90
N THR A 379 18.66 1.68 16.04
CA THR A 379 18.91 0.27 16.40
C THR A 379 20.01 -0.34 15.51
N GLY A 380 21.00 0.48 15.11
CA GLY A 380 22.18 0.08 14.33
C GLY A 380 22.17 0.47 12.85
N GLY A 381 21.23 1.32 12.42
CA GLY A 381 21.18 1.83 11.05
C GLY A 381 21.91 3.16 10.84
N THR A 382 21.96 3.61 9.58
CA THR A 382 22.70 4.80 9.15
C THR A 382 21.77 5.99 8.83
N LEU A 383 21.97 7.11 9.52
CA LEU A 383 21.49 8.43 9.12
C LEU A 383 22.59 9.12 8.30
N LYS A 384 22.31 9.41 7.04
CA LYS A 384 23.29 9.93 6.08
C LYS A 384 22.91 11.33 5.57
N ALA A 385 23.86 12.24 5.50
CA ALA A 385 23.61 13.56 4.91
C ALA A 385 23.44 13.45 3.37
N GLY A 386 22.31 13.92 2.86
CA GLY A 386 22.02 13.97 1.42
C GLY A 386 22.71 15.13 0.69
N ALA A 387 22.95 16.23 1.40
CA ALA A 387 23.64 17.44 0.97
C ALA A 387 24.10 18.19 2.24
N VAL A 388 24.45 19.49 2.13
CA VAL A 388 24.69 20.35 3.30
C VAL A 388 23.45 20.31 4.22
N ALA A 389 23.65 19.84 5.45
CA ALA A 389 22.57 19.51 6.39
C ALA A 389 22.82 20.19 7.75
N PRO A 390 22.60 21.52 7.86
CA PRO A 390 22.90 22.28 9.07
C PRO A 390 22.00 21.91 10.27
N ALA A 391 20.98 21.09 10.05
CA ALA A 391 20.17 20.41 11.05
C ALA A 391 19.71 19.05 10.47
N LEU A 392 20.66 18.10 10.34
CA LEU A 392 20.36 16.75 9.84
C LEU A 392 19.30 16.07 10.72
N LEU A 393 19.35 16.34 12.02
CA LEU A 393 18.30 16.01 12.98
C LEU A 393 18.02 17.26 13.84
N ALA A 394 16.84 17.86 13.68
CA ALA A 394 16.49 19.13 14.30
C ALA A 394 16.17 19.00 15.80
N SER A 395 16.23 20.09 16.55
CA SER A 395 15.89 20.10 17.99
C SER A 395 14.42 19.77 18.28
N THR A 396 13.56 19.75 17.27
CA THR A 396 12.13 19.42 17.37
C THR A 396 11.84 17.93 17.29
N VAL A 397 12.86 17.07 17.26
CA VAL A 397 12.69 15.61 17.39
C VAL A 397 13.58 15.07 18.51
N VAL A 398 13.30 13.86 18.97
CA VAL A 398 14.12 13.16 19.97
C VAL A 398 14.73 11.90 19.35
N GLY A 399 16.05 11.72 19.55
CA GLY A 399 16.75 10.52 19.15
C GLY A 399 16.93 9.54 20.32
N HIS A 400 16.52 8.28 20.17
CA HIS A 400 16.81 7.23 21.15
C HIS A 400 17.87 6.26 20.60
N LEU A 401 18.96 6.07 21.35
CA LEU A 401 20.02 5.12 21.00
C LEU A 401 19.82 3.81 21.76
N HIS A 402 19.19 2.85 21.10
CA HIS A 402 19.06 1.48 21.59
C HIS A 402 20.39 0.72 21.43
N SER A 403 20.43 -0.56 21.81
CA SER A 403 21.67 -1.37 21.87
C SER A 403 22.50 -1.40 20.58
N GLY A 404 21.86 -1.29 19.41
CA GLY A 404 22.56 -1.20 18.13
C GLY A 404 23.28 0.14 17.87
N GLY A 405 22.95 1.18 18.63
CA GLY A 405 23.52 2.52 18.49
C GLY A 405 23.09 3.26 17.22
N ALA A 406 23.65 4.45 17.03
CA ALA A 406 23.44 5.29 15.86
C ALA A 406 24.69 5.30 14.97
N ILE A 407 24.51 5.17 13.65
CA ILE A 407 25.55 5.50 12.67
C ILE A 407 25.14 6.80 11.99
N VAL A 408 26.02 7.80 12.02
CA VAL A 408 25.83 9.07 11.32
C VAL A 408 26.93 9.23 10.28
N ASP A 409 26.56 9.20 9.00
CA ASP A 409 27.46 9.42 7.87
C ASP A 409 27.28 10.85 7.35
N THR A 410 28.28 11.71 7.57
CA THR A 410 28.23 13.08 7.05
C THR A 410 28.36 13.17 5.54
N ASN A 411 28.73 12.08 4.85
CA ASN A 411 28.82 12.05 3.40
C ASN A 411 29.68 13.18 2.80
N GLY A 412 30.67 13.67 3.58
CA GLY A 412 31.53 14.80 3.20
C GLY A 412 31.00 16.20 3.54
N PHE A 413 29.79 16.33 4.11
CA PHE A 413 29.17 17.61 4.46
C PHE A 413 29.27 17.90 5.95
N ASP A 414 29.54 19.15 6.33
CA ASP A 414 29.35 19.56 7.72
C ASP A 414 27.86 19.45 8.07
N SER A 415 27.57 18.74 9.16
CA SER A 415 26.21 18.38 9.58
C SER A 415 26.03 18.60 11.08
N ASN A 416 24.81 18.87 11.51
CA ASN A 416 24.48 19.06 12.92
C ASN A 416 23.34 18.13 13.36
N ILE A 417 23.51 17.50 14.52
CA ILE A 417 22.45 16.86 15.29
C ILE A 417 22.09 17.80 16.45
N GLN A 418 20.98 18.50 16.28
CA GLN A 418 20.43 19.42 17.28
C GLN A 418 19.51 18.69 18.26
N ALA A 419 18.90 17.58 17.84
CA ALA A 419 18.11 16.72 18.71
C ALA A 419 18.96 16.16 19.86
N PRO A 420 18.39 15.99 21.06
CA PRO A 420 19.04 15.20 22.10
C PRO A 420 19.12 13.72 21.67
N LEU A 421 20.29 13.11 21.82
CA LEU A 421 20.48 11.66 21.68
C LEU A 421 20.43 11.01 23.07
N LEU A 422 19.32 10.35 23.37
CA LEU A 422 18.99 9.86 24.70
C LEU A 422 19.22 8.35 24.83
N ALA A 423 19.69 7.92 25.99
CA ALA A 423 19.54 6.54 26.43
C ALA A 423 18.04 6.20 26.66
N PRO A 424 17.58 4.98 26.33
CA PRO A 424 16.26 4.52 26.73
C PRO A 424 16.13 4.48 28.26
N ALA A 425 14.95 4.80 28.78
CA ALA A 425 14.63 4.81 30.22
C ALA A 425 13.61 3.71 30.57
N ASN A 426 13.55 3.30 31.84
CA ASN A 426 12.59 2.34 32.41
C ASN A 426 12.46 1.03 31.62
N ALA A 427 11.36 0.29 31.74
CA ALA A 427 11.19 -0.96 31.00
C ALA A 427 10.93 -0.69 29.50
N ALA A 428 11.23 -1.69 28.67
CA ALA A 428 11.06 -1.63 27.22
C ALA A 428 10.31 -2.88 26.71
N VAL A 429 9.64 -2.75 25.56
CA VAL A 429 8.91 -3.86 24.91
C VAL A 429 9.93 -4.77 24.23
N THR A 430 10.11 -5.98 24.73
CA THR A 430 11.13 -6.91 24.21
C THR A 430 10.57 -7.94 23.25
N SER A 431 9.33 -8.35 23.45
CA SER A 431 8.66 -9.39 22.68
C SER A 431 7.15 -9.14 22.67
N ILE A 432 6.50 -9.51 21.57
CA ILE A 432 5.04 -9.49 21.43
C ILE A 432 4.64 -10.89 20.93
N PRO A 433 4.19 -11.79 21.81
CA PRO A 433 3.82 -13.14 21.40
C PRO A 433 2.52 -13.14 20.59
N LEU A 434 2.36 -14.15 19.73
CA LEU A 434 1.07 -14.49 19.11
C LEU A 434 0.45 -15.67 19.85
N THR A 435 -0.85 -15.59 20.13
CA THR A 435 -1.64 -16.70 20.67
C THR A 435 -2.45 -17.38 19.57
N SER A 436 -2.66 -16.73 18.42
CA SER A 436 -3.10 -17.35 17.17
C SER A 436 -2.54 -16.60 15.95
N THR A 437 -2.27 -17.33 14.87
CA THR A 437 -1.68 -16.79 13.63
C THR A 437 -2.70 -16.12 12.69
N GLY A 438 -4.00 -16.37 12.91
CA GLY A 438 -5.07 -15.94 12.01
C GLY A 438 -4.96 -16.54 10.60
N SER A 439 -5.87 -16.15 9.69
CA SER A 439 -5.87 -16.59 8.29
C SER A 439 -6.62 -15.63 7.36
N GLY A 440 -6.38 -15.78 6.05
CA GLY A 440 -7.07 -15.03 5.01
C GLY A 440 -6.60 -13.58 4.84
N TYR A 441 -5.45 -13.23 5.42
CA TYR A 441 -4.83 -11.92 5.22
C TYR A 441 -4.43 -11.73 3.75
N ILE A 442 -4.78 -10.57 3.19
CA ILE A 442 -4.36 -10.16 1.83
C ILE A 442 -3.13 -9.24 1.85
N GLY A 443 -2.77 -8.74 3.02
CA GLY A 443 -1.62 -7.89 3.29
C GLY A 443 -1.28 -7.91 4.77
N ARG A 444 -0.11 -7.34 5.12
CA ARG A 444 0.39 -7.27 6.50
C ARG A 444 -0.53 -6.40 7.38
N PRO A 445 -1.07 -6.89 8.51
CA PRO A 445 -1.74 -6.01 9.45
C PRO A 445 -0.75 -5.04 10.11
N LEU A 446 -1.22 -3.86 10.44
CA LEU A 446 -0.48 -2.89 11.24
C LEU A 446 -0.39 -3.37 12.69
N VAL A 447 0.70 -3.03 13.37
CA VAL A 447 0.85 -3.25 14.81
C VAL A 447 0.83 -1.90 15.49
N ARG A 448 -0.23 -1.63 16.26
CA ARG A 448 -0.36 -0.43 17.09
C ARG A 448 0.00 -0.78 18.53
N ILE A 449 0.86 0.03 19.14
CA ILE A 449 1.32 -0.13 20.52
C ILE A 449 0.91 1.12 21.30
N ASP A 450 0.09 0.95 22.34
CA ASP A 450 -0.40 2.02 23.21
C ASP A 450 -0.01 1.74 24.66
N GLY A 451 0.61 2.70 25.34
CA GLY A 451 1.01 2.51 26.73
C GLY A 451 1.57 3.77 27.38
N THR A 452 2.19 3.59 28.55
CA THR A 452 2.76 4.70 29.36
C THR A 452 4.12 5.19 28.85
N GLY A 453 4.79 4.39 28.02
CA GLY A 453 6.04 4.75 27.35
C GLY A 453 5.81 5.19 25.90
N THR A 454 6.90 5.54 25.22
CA THR A 454 6.88 6.03 23.84
C THR A 454 7.92 5.32 22.97
N GLY A 455 7.76 5.43 21.65
CA GLY A 455 8.79 5.02 20.69
C GLY A 455 8.90 3.51 20.43
N ALA A 456 8.08 2.66 21.05
CA ALA A 456 8.02 1.25 20.66
C ALA A 456 7.33 1.12 19.30
N THR A 457 7.93 0.37 18.39
CA THR A 457 7.41 0.10 17.06
C THR A 457 7.54 -1.39 16.77
N ALA A 458 6.61 -1.94 16.01
CA ALA A 458 6.65 -3.31 15.58
C ALA A 458 6.01 -3.49 14.20
N VAL A 459 6.34 -4.59 13.55
CA VAL A 459 5.74 -5.01 12.28
C VAL A 459 5.25 -6.44 12.39
N ALA A 460 4.07 -6.72 11.85
CA ALA A 460 3.56 -8.09 11.81
C ALA A 460 4.31 -8.89 10.74
N ASP A 461 4.78 -10.09 11.07
CA ASP A 461 5.44 -10.98 10.12
C ASP A 461 4.37 -11.76 9.38
N PHE A 462 4.11 -11.38 8.14
CA PHE A 462 3.03 -11.89 7.32
C PHE A 462 3.57 -12.76 6.18
N ASN A 463 2.97 -13.94 5.98
CA ASN A 463 3.28 -14.80 4.85
C ASN A 463 2.28 -14.56 3.69
N PRO A 464 2.70 -13.96 2.56
CA PRO A 464 1.81 -13.66 1.43
C PRO A 464 1.32 -14.89 0.67
N ALA A 465 1.96 -16.05 0.86
CA ALA A 465 1.55 -17.31 0.23
C ALA A 465 0.44 -18.02 1.03
N THR A 466 0.53 -18.04 2.36
CA THR A 466 -0.46 -18.71 3.22
C THR A 466 -1.56 -17.78 3.71
N GLY A 467 -1.30 -16.47 3.76
CA GLY A 467 -2.26 -15.49 4.26
C GLY A 467 -2.35 -15.47 5.79
N GLU A 468 -1.26 -15.78 6.48
CA GLU A 468 -1.18 -15.90 7.94
C GLU A 468 -0.19 -14.89 8.54
N VAL A 469 -0.44 -14.49 9.79
CA VAL A 469 0.54 -13.78 10.61
C VAL A 469 1.36 -14.82 11.37
N THR A 470 2.66 -14.85 11.11
CA THR A 470 3.60 -15.85 11.63
C THR A 470 4.38 -15.38 12.85
N GLY A 471 4.39 -14.07 13.12
CA GLY A 471 5.11 -13.46 14.23
C GLY A 471 4.84 -11.96 14.32
N ILE A 472 5.40 -11.33 15.35
CA ILE A 472 5.48 -9.87 15.49
C ILE A 472 6.94 -9.53 15.75
N THR A 473 7.56 -8.80 14.83
CA THR A 473 8.92 -8.30 14.98
C THR A 473 8.86 -6.91 15.63
N VAL A 474 9.39 -6.79 16.84
CA VAL A 474 9.61 -5.49 17.49
C VAL A 474 10.77 -4.79 16.78
N THR A 475 10.49 -3.68 16.09
CA THR A 475 11.49 -2.90 15.35
C THR A 475 12.19 -1.88 16.23
N SER A 476 11.49 -1.39 17.26
CA SER A 476 12.07 -0.58 18.35
C SER A 476 11.41 -0.99 19.66
N PRO A 477 12.18 -1.24 20.73
CA PRO A 477 11.62 -1.61 22.02
C PRO A 477 11.02 -0.42 22.78
N GLY A 478 11.26 0.81 22.31
CA GLY A 478 10.80 2.05 22.92
C GLY A 478 11.45 2.37 24.27
N SER A 479 10.87 3.32 24.99
CA SER A 479 11.41 3.86 26.24
C SER A 479 10.28 4.29 27.17
N GLY A 480 10.49 4.16 28.48
CA GLY A 480 9.64 4.76 29.51
C GLY A 480 8.44 3.93 29.92
N TYR A 481 8.32 2.66 29.50
CA TYR A 481 7.16 1.84 29.85
C TYR A 481 7.23 1.41 31.32
N ASN A 482 6.21 1.77 32.10
CA ASN A 482 6.07 1.35 33.51
C ASN A 482 5.10 0.18 33.67
N LEU A 483 4.28 -0.06 32.65
CA LEU A 483 3.33 -1.16 32.53
C LEU A 483 3.45 -1.72 31.11
N ALA A 484 3.15 -3.00 30.94
CA ALA A 484 3.06 -3.59 29.62
C ALA A 484 2.03 -2.82 28.76
N PRO A 485 2.36 -2.40 27.53
CA PRO A 485 1.43 -1.71 26.67
C PRO A 485 0.35 -2.65 26.15
N THR A 486 -0.73 -2.06 25.64
CA THR A 486 -1.71 -2.76 24.81
C THR A 486 -1.17 -2.83 23.38
N VAL A 487 -1.30 -3.99 22.74
CA VAL A 487 -0.97 -4.17 21.33
C VAL A 487 -2.23 -4.54 20.56
N THR A 488 -2.44 -3.89 19.41
CA THR A 488 -3.60 -4.14 18.54
C THR A 488 -3.13 -4.39 17.10
N LEU A 489 -3.71 -5.40 16.44
CA LEU A 489 -3.54 -5.60 15.00
C LEU A 489 -4.67 -4.90 14.25
N ILE A 490 -4.31 -4.09 13.25
CA ILE A 490 -5.26 -3.27 12.49
C ILE A 490 -5.18 -3.63 10.99
N GLY A 491 -6.34 -3.87 10.37
CA GLY A 491 -6.46 -4.12 8.94
C GLY A 491 -5.98 -5.51 8.49
N GLY A 492 -5.38 -5.59 7.31
CA GLY A 492 -4.86 -6.83 6.71
C GLY A 492 -5.89 -7.64 5.90
N GLY A 493 -7.17 -7.27 5.95
CA GLY A 493 -8.25 -7.91 5.20
C GLY A 493 -8.53 -9.38 5.55
N ALA A 494 -8.13 -9.79 6.77
CA ALA A 494 -8.24 -11.16 7.25
C ALA A 494 -9.68 -11.69 7.22
N THR A 495 -9.81 -13.01 7.08
CA THR A 495 -11.07 -13.71 7.34
C THR A 495 -11.16 -14.12 8.81
N THR A 496 -10.02 -14.52 9.39
CA THR A 496 -9.89 -14.80 10.83
C THR A 496 -8.70 -14.02 11.36
N PRO A 497 -8.91 -12.98 12.18
CA PRO A 497 -7.80 -12.21 12.73
C PRO A 497 -6.88 -13.05 13.61
N ALA A 498 -5.58 -12.75 13.53
CA ALA A 498 -4.59 -13.20 14.50
C ALA A 498 -4.84 -12.57 15.87
N VAL A 499 -4.43 -13.26 16.93
CA VAL A 499 -4.56 -12.77 18.30
C VAL A 499 -3.18 -12.59 18.90
N VAL A 500 -2.92 -11.39 19.42
CA VAL A 500 -1.69 -11.06 20.14
C VAL A 500 -1.81 -11.48 21.60
N GLY A 501 -0.73 -11.97 22.18
CA GLY A 501 -0.59 -12.21 23.61
C GLY A 501 -0.12 -10.96 24.35
N ASN A 502 0.07 -11.10 25.66
CA ASN A 502 0.59 -10.03 26.51
C ASN A 502 2.05 -9.71 26.15
N PRO A 503 2.43 -8.45 25.90
CA PRO A 503 3.82 -8.09 25.60
C PRO A 503 4.77 -8.38 26.76
N ASP A 504 5.95 -8.89 26.42
CA ASP A 504 7.02 -9.12 27.38
C ASP A 504 7.84 -7.85 27.58
N MET A 505 7.97 -7.44 28.85
CA MET A 505 8.73 -6.27 29.24
C MET A 505 10.10 -6.68 29.77
N GLY A 506 11.15 -6.01 29.30
CA GLY A 506 12.50 -6.14 29.81
C GLY A 506 12.96 -4.90 30.58
N PRO A 507 14.10 -4.98 31.29
CA PRO A 507 14.75 -3.76 31.81
C PRO A 507 15.06 -2.79 30.66
N ALA A 508 15.40 -1.54 31.02
CA ALA A 508 15.82 -0.54 30.03
C ALA A 508 16.82 -1.15 29.06
N ALA A 509 16.53 -1.04 27.77
CA ALA A 509 17.46 -1.49 26.74
C ALA A 509 18.82 -0.85 26.99
N THR A 510 19.88 -1.65 27.04
CA THR A 510 21.24 -1.12 27.13
C THR A 510 21.43 -0.15 25.97
N THR A 511 21.76 1.09 26.26
CA THR A 511 21.97 2.09 25.22
C THR A 511 23.22 1.76 24.41
N GLY A 512 23.13 1.94 23.10
CA GLY A 512 24.27 1.82 22.19
C GLY A 512 25.11 3.09 22.12
N GLY A 513 26.11 3.07 21.24
CA GLY A 513 27.01 4.19 21.00
C GLY A 513 26.67 5.02 19.77
N LEU A 514 27.53 6.00 19.47
CA LEU A 514 27.48 6.80 18.25
C LEU A 514 28.69 6.46 17.37
N THR A 515 28.46 6.09 16.12
CA THR A 515 29.50 5.94 15.10
C THR A 515 29.40 7.07 14.09
N LYS A 516 30.45 7.86 13.97
CA LYS A 516 30.57 8.97 13.03
C LYS A 516 31.42 8.57 11.82
N ASN A 517 30.81 8.60 10.64
CA ASN A 517 31.42 8.35 9.34
C ASN A 517 31.40 9.62 8.46
N GLY A 518 32.08 9.58 7.31
CA GLY A 518 32.14 10.68 6.34
C GLY A 518 33.14 11.79 6.70
N ALA A 519 33.68 12.48 5.69
CA ALA A 519 34.77 13.44 5.88
C ALA A 519 34.35 14.78 6.53
N GLY A 520 33.07 15.15 6.47
CA GLY A 520 32.57 16.40 7.06
C GLY A 520 32.54 16.34 8.59
N THR A 521 32.49 17.50 9.24
CA THR A 521 32.36 17.65 10.69
C THR A 521 30.92 17.37 11.12
N LEU A 522 30.75 16.55 12.16
CA LEU A 522 29.46 16.42 12.84
C LEU A 522 29.46 17.27 14.10
N THR A 523 28.50 18.17 14.23
CA THR A 523 28.26 18.89 15.48
C THR A 523 27.13 18.25 16.26
N LEU A 524 27.32 18.02 17.56
CA LEU A 524 26.25 17.60 18.48
C LEU A 524 25.84 18.79 19.36
N SER A 525 24.73 19.45 19.02
CA SER A 525 24.25 20.62 19.77
C SER A 525 23.23 20.29 20.86
N GLY A 526 22.61 19.10 20.82
CA GLY A 526 21.68 18.63 21.83
C GLY A 526 22.36 18.09 23.10
N ILE A 527 21.60 17.97 24.19
CA ILE A 527 22.06 17.27 25.41
C ILE A 527 21.97 15.76 25.15
N ASN A 528 23.13 15.10 25.14
CA ASN A 528 23.22 13.68 24.86
C ASN A 528 23.42 12.88 26.16
N THR A 529 22.66 11.80 26.33
CA THR A 529 22.69 10.95 27.55
C THR A 529 22.97 9.48 27.27
N TYR A 530 23.19 9.10 26.00
CA TYR A 530 23.68 7.75 25.68
C TYR A 530 25.02 7.48 26.37
N THR A 531 25.25 6.23 26.75
CA THR A 531 26.45 5.82 27.49
C THR A 531 27.34 4.83 26.72
N GLY A 532 26.89 4.37 25.55
CA GLY A 532 27.74 3.59 24.66
C GLY A 532 28.86 4.43 24.02
N ASN A 533 29.87 3.75 23.48
CA ASN A 533 31.06 4.40 22.96
C ASN A 533 30.77 5.35 21.78
N THR A 534 31.46 6.48 21.73
CA THR A 534 31.52 7.32 20.53
C THR A 534 32.75 6.98 19.71
N THR A 535 32.54 6.55 18.47
CA THR A 535 33.60 6.19 17.52
C THR A 535 33.60 7.18 16.36
N VAL A 536 34.73 7.82 16.07
CA VAL A 536 34.90 8.73 14.92
C VAL A 536 35.81 8.06 13.90
N ASN A 537 35.24 7.57 12.80
CA ASN A 537 35.99 6.88 11.74
C ASN A 537 36.56 7.85 10.70
N ALA A 538 35.91 9.00 10.50
CA ALA A 538 36.34 10.04 9.56
C ALA A 538 35.77 11.42 9.92
N GLY A 539 36.47 12.47 9.48
CA GLY A 539 36.09 13.87 9.70
C GLY A 539 36.27 14.31 11.15
N GLY A 540 35.53 15.36 11.54
CA GLY A 540 35.50 15.88 12.91
C GLY A 540 34.22 15.56 13.66
N LEU A 541 34.28 15.61 14.99
CA LEU A 541 33.14 15.63 15.91
C LEU A 541 33.32 16.81 16.87
N THR A 542 32.32 17.66 17.00
CA THR A 542 32.36 18.87 17.85
C THR A 542 31.15 19.01 18.73
#